data_AF-A0A845A1J2-F1
#
_entry.id   AF-A0A845A1J2-F1
#
_cell.length_a   1.000
_cell.length_b   1.000
_cell.length_c   1.000
_cell.angle_alpha   90.00
_cell.angle_beta   90.00
_cell.angle_gamma   90.00
#
_symmetry.space_group_name_H-M   'P 1'
#
loop_
_entity.id
_entity.type
_entity.pdbx_description
1 polymer ?
#
loop_
_entity_poly.entity_id
_entity_poly.type
_entity_poly.pdbx_seq_one_letter_code
_entity_poly.pdbx_strand_id
1 'polypeptide(L)'
;MQYAVAFALLCALTFIAPCAPAAAQQVSPAAEADAYGALYDTIAGDPGDVGAQSAAAVTARMIVRSDDTVATLAGLEPRLEQALGQAMLPTFIAHMGRLRDLYRPRYIALFAAELSTKRAGEIVAILSTPEGQRIIRGARTNIMEGVSADRLMADRPLTVDETDAIMAAQQRSVVAQTDRADLLAFQRMAAANPAVFADFDRFRDVMIPLRTEMDNEPLAAEHEAQLAAAIEKVFATLFE
;
A
#
# COMPACT_ATOMS: atom_id res chain seq x y z
N MET A 1 11.72 19.52 -6.97
CA MET A 1 11.19 18.21 -7.39
C MET A 1 10.15 17.80 -6.36
N GLN A 2 8.87 17.91 -6.68
CA GLN A 2 7.82 17.40 -5.78
C GLN A 2 7.69 15.90 -6.03
N TYR A 3 8.23 15.07 -5.15
CA TYR A 3 8.10 13.63 -5.23
C TYR A 3 6.67 13.23 -4.82
N ALA A 4 5.81 12.90 -5.78
CA ALA A 4 4.50 12.33 -5.49
C ALA A 4 4.67 10.85 -5.10
N VAL A 5 4.69 10.54 -3.79
CA VAL A 5 4.78 9.17 -3.28
C VAL A 5 3.37 8.57 -3.24
N ALA A 6 2.96 7.89 -4.31
CA ALA A 6 1.69 7.17 -4.37
C ALA A 6 1.79 5.81 -3.63
N PHE A 7 0.92 5.53 -2.65
CA PHE A 7 1.14 4.47 -1.66
C PHE A 7 0.09 3.35 -1.64
N ALA A 8 -0.02 2.45 -2.64
CA ALA A 8 -1.16 1.53 -2.79
C ALA A 8 -1.26 0.38 -1.78
N LEU A 9 -2.44 0.12 -1.22
CA LEU A 9 -2.59 -1.02 -0.30
C LEU A 9 -3.90 -1.80 -0.34
N LEU A 10 -4.87 -1.49 -1.22
CA LEU A 10 -6.22 -2.06 -1.06
C LEU A 10 -6.81 -2.95 -2.17
N CYS A 11 -6.20 -3.10 -3.35
CA CYS A 11 -6.90 -3.73 -4.49
C CYS A 11 -6.46 -5.15 -4.89
N ALA A 12 -5.66 -5.85 -4.08
CA ALA A 12 -5.12 -7.16 -4.49
C ALA A 12 -6.13 -8.34 -4.46
N LEU A 13 -7.41 -8.12 -4.11
CA LEU A 13 -8.33 -9.18 -3.70
C LEU A 13 -9.52 -9.41 -4.65
N THR A 14 -9.36 -9.27 -5.97
CA THR A 14 -10.47 -9.51 -6.92
C THR A 14 -10.20 -10.76 -7.79
N PHE A 15 -10.93 -11.86 -7.55
CA PHE A 15 -10.98 -13.02 -8.44
C PHE A 15 -12.36 -13.70 -8.40
N ILE A 16 -12.90 -13.98 -9.58
CA ILE A 16 -14.22 -14.55 -9.82
C ILE A 16 -14.25 -16.02 -9.34
N ALA A 17 -15.03 -16.32 -8.30
CA ALA A 17 -15.32 -17.68 -7.84
C ALA A 17 -16.83 -17.89 -7.60
N PRO A 18 -17.39 -19.07 -7.92
CA PRO A 18 -18.83 -19.33 -7.81
C PRO A 18 -19.29 -19.56 -6.37
N CYS A 19 -20.53 -19.14 -6.08
CA CYS A 19 -21.16 -19.07 -4.77
C CYS A 19 -21.26 -20.41 -4.00
N ALA A 20 -20.88 -20.39 -2.73
CA ALA A 20 -21.31 -21.34 -1.70
C ALA A 20 -21.78 -20.56 -0.45
N PRO A 21 -22.75 -21.07 0.34
CA PRO A 21 -23.30 -20.36 1.49
C PRO A 21 -22.35 -20.46 2.70
N ALA A 22 -22.00 -19.32 3.29
CA ALA A 22 -21.18 -19.23 4.50
C ALA A 22 -22.06 -19.26 5.77
N ALA A 23 -21.64 -20.02 6.78
CA ALA A 23 -22.30 -20.10 8.09
C ALA A 23 -21.88 -18.91 8.97
N ALA A 24 -22.87 -18.22 9.57
CA ALA A 24 -22.64 -17.01 10.35
C ALA A 24 -22.19 -17.32 11.79
N GLN A 25 -21.05 -16.76 12.22
CA GLN A 25 -20.65 -16.68 13.63
C GLN A 25 -21.15 -15.35 14.23
N GLN A 26 -21.68 -15.41 15.46
CA GLN A 26 -22.16 -14.23 16.20
C GLN A 26 -20.98 -13.45 16.80
N VAL A 27 -20.92 -12.15 16.53
CA VAL A 27 -19.94 -11.19 17.07
C VAL A 27 -20.58 -10.39 18.21
N SER A 28 -19.80 -10.05 19.24
CA SER A 28 -20.26 -9.37 20.47
C SER A 28 -20.47 -7.83 20.28
N PRO A 29 -21.41 -7.17 20.99
CA PRO A 29 -21.79 -5.76 20.76
C PRO A 29 -20.71 -4.71 21.05
N ALA A 30 -19.75 -5.00 21.93
CA ALA A 30 -18.60 -4.10 22.17
C ALA A 30 -17.61 -4.09 21.00
N ALA A 31 -17.59 -5.16 20.19
CA ALA A 31 -16.81 -5.23 18.95
C ALA A 31 -17.54 -4.54 17.78
N GLU A 32 -18.85 -4.26 17.91
CA GLU A 32 -19.60 -3.51 16.89
C GLU A 32 -19.26 -2.02 16.87
N ALA A 33 -18.93 -1.41 18.02
CA ALA A 33 -18.68 0.03 18.11
C ALA A 33 -17.41 0.51 17.38
N ASP A 34 -16.45 -0.39 17.09
CA ASP A 34 -15.18 -0.07 16.41
C ASP A 34 -14.87 -1.00 15.21
N ALA A 35 -15.88 -1.70 14.67
CA ALA A 35 -15.65 -2.65 13.58
C ALA A 35 -15.03 -1.99 12.33
N TYR A 36 -15.41 -0.74 12.04
CA TYR A 36 -14.87 0.03 10.92
C TYR A 36 -13.45 0.53 11.16
N GLY A 37 -13.11 0.91 12.40
CA GLY A 37 -11.75 1.27 12.78
C GLY A 37 -10.83 0.07 12.72
N ALA A 38 -11.27 -1.07 13.27
CA ALA A 38 -10.55 -2.34 13.15
C ALA A 38 -10.37 -2.78 11.69
N LEU A 39 -11.38 -2.56 10.83
CA LEU A 39 -11.25 -2.83 9.40
C LEU A 39 -10.19 -1.94 8.75
N TYR A 40 -10.22 -0.63 9.02
CA TYR A 40 -9.19 0.28 8.56
C TYR A 40 -7.81 -0.14 9.03
N ASP A 41 -7.62 -0.40 10.33
CA ASP A 41 -6.32 -0.72 10.90
C ASP A 41 -5.78 -2.07 10.39
N THR A 42 -6.67 -3.04 10.14
CA THR A 42 -6.31 -4.33 9.55
C THR A 42 -5.75 -4.16 8.14
N ILE A 43 -6.40 -3.31 7.33
CA ILE A 43 -6.04 -3.13 5.93
C ILE A 43 -4.90 -2.11 5.78
N ALA A 44 -5.10 -0.89 6.28
CA ALA A 44 -4.18 0.25 6.16
C ALA A 44 -3.06 0.28 7.20
N GLY A 45 -3.09 -0.60 8.21
CA GLY A 45 -1.96 -0.79 9.11
C GLY A 45 -0.68 -1.10 8.35
N ASP A 46 0.49 -1.00 8.99
CA ASP A 46 1.76 -1.42 8.40
C ASP A 46 2.66 -2.06 9.45
N PRO A 47 2.26 -3.23 10.03
CA PRO A 47 3.08 -3.95 10.98
C PRO A 47 4.49 -4.20 10.44
N GLY A 48 5.48 -3.63 11.13
CA GLY A 48 6.90 -3.72 10.76
C GLY A 48 7.30 -2.82 9.59
N ASP A 49 6.48 -1.82 9.25
CA ASP A 49 6.78 -0.77 8.26
C ASP A 49 7.16 -1.33 6.87
N VAL A 50 6.56 -2.47 6.48
CA VAL A 50 6.87 -3.18 5.24
C VAL A 50 6.56 -2.31 4.02
N GLY A 51 5.44 -1.59 4.06
CA GLY A 51 5.08 -0.65 3.01
C GLY A 51 6.06 0.50 2.92
N ALA A 52 6.46 1.08 4.05
CA ALA A 52 7.45 2.16 4.08
C ALA A 52 8.83 1.69 3.56
N GLN A 53 9.26 0.48 3.92
CA GLN A 53 10.48 -0.14 3.40
C GLN A 53 10.43 -0.34 1.89
N SER A 54 9.32 -0.86 1.36
CA SER A 54 9.13 -1.03 -0.09
C SER A 54 9.16 0.31 -0.82
N ALA A 55 8.44 1.32 -0.31
CA ALA A 55 8.41 2.66 -0.89
C ALA A 55 9.79 3.34 -0.88
N ALA A 56 10.54 3.24 0.22
CA ALA A 56 11.91 3.77 0.30
C ALA A 56 12.86 3.06 -0.67
N ALA A 57 12.78 1.72 -0.77
CA ALA A 57 13.61 0.95 -1.69
C ALA A 57 13.29 1.26 -3.17
N VAL A 58 12.02 1.38 -3.53
CA VAL A 58 11.62 1.77 -4.89
C VAL A 58 12.09 3.18 -5.21
N THR A 59 11.92 4.11 -4.29
CA THR A 59 12.38 5.49 -4.48
C THR A 59 13.90 5.55 -4.67
N ALA A 60 14.67 4.78 -3.89
CA ALA A 60 16.12 4.68 -4.06
C ALA A 60 16.51 4.12 -5.44
N ARG A 61 15.87 3.02 -5.87
CA ARG A 61 16.04 2.46 -7.23
C ARG A 61 15.79 3.50 -8.30
N MET A 62 14.78 4.33 -8.10
CA MET A 62 14.39 5.36 -9.06
C MET A 62 15.38 6.51 -9.11
N ILE A 63 15.82 7.03 -7.97
CA ILE A 63 16.87 8.06 -7.90
C ILE A 63 18.12 7.60 -8.66
N VAL A 64 18.52 6.34 -8.46
CA VAL A 64 19.68 5.76 -9.14
C VAL A 64 19.49 5.67 -10.65
N ARG A 65 18.27 5.40 -11.11
CA ARG A 65 17.96 5.23 -12.53
C ARG A 65 17.56 6.52 -13.25
N SER A 66 17.20 7.57 -12.52
CA SER A 66 16.71 8.81 -13.11
C SER A 66 17.81 9.73 -13.64
N ASP A 67 19.06 9.53 -13.20
CA ASP A 67 20.19 10.37 -13.56
C ASP A 67 21.40 9.51 -13.95
N ASP A 68 21.96 9.74 -15.14
CA ASP A 68 23.10 8.96 -15.68
C ASP A 68 24.36 9.06 -14.81
N THR A 69 24.56 10.19 -14.13
CA THR A 69 25.69 10.38 -13.20
C THR A 69 25.48 9.52 -11.97
N VAL A 70 24.29 9.55 -11.38
CA VAL A 70 23.97 8.70 -10.22
C VAL A 70 24.01 7.21 -10.61
N ALA A 71 23.53 6.84 -11.79
CA ALA A 71 23.61 5.49 -12.30
C ALA A 71 25.08 5.03 -12.43
N THR A 72 25.95 5.90 -12.95
CA THR A 72 27.39 5.63 -13.03
C THR A 72 28.01 5.44 -11.65
N LEU A 73 27.66 6.31 -10.68
CA LEU A 73 28.11 6.20 -9.29
C LEU A 73 27.64 4.90 -8.63
N ALA A 74 26.40 4.47 -8.89
CA ALA A 74 25.88 3.18 -8.41
C ALA A 74 26.65 1.98 -9.00
N GLY A 75 27.16 2.11 -10.22
CA GLY A 75 28.06 1.12 -10.83
C GLY A 75 29.41 1.01 -10.13
N LEU A 76 29.87 2.10 -9.50
CA LEU A 76 31.12 2.16 -8.73
C LEU A 76 30.92 1.75 -7.26
N GLU A 77 29.78 2.10 -6.67
CA GLU A 77 29.41 1.76 -5.30
C GLU A 77 28.09 0.97 -5.28
N PRO A 78 28.15 -0.37 -5.31
CA PRO A 78 26.96 -1.23 -5.35
C PRO A 78 26.02 -1.07 -4.14
N ARG A 79 26.48 -0.49 -3.03
CA ARG A 79 25.66 -0.27 -1.84
C ARG A 79 24.82 1.02 -1.92
N LEU A 80 25.02 1.87 -2.92
CA LEU A 80 24.38 3.19 -3.01
C LEU A 80 22.84 3.10 -2.89
N GLU A 81 22.21 2.22 -3.65
CA GLU A 81 20.76 2.03 -3.63
C GLU A 81 20.25 1.61 -2.23
N GLN A 82 20.92 0.64 -1.61
CA GLN A 82 20.56 0.17 -0.27
C GLN A 82 20.73 1.28 0.78
N ALA A 83 21.85 2.02 0.72
CA ALA A 83 22.14 3.11 1.64
C ALA A 83 21.11 4.24 1.53
N LEU A 84 20.73 4.61 0.31
CA LEU A 84 19.65 5.59 0.06
C LEU A 84 18.33 5.11 0.65
N GLY A 85 17.91 3.87 0.36
CA GLY A 85 16.66 3.32 0.89
C GLY A 85 16.63 3.31 2.43
N GLN A 86 17.72 2.90 3.08
CA GLN A 86 17.83 2.91 4.54
C GLN A 86 17.81 4.33 5.13
N ALA A 87 18.47 5.29 4.48
CA ALA A 87 18.53 6.67 4.95
C ALA A 87 17.17 7.38 4.83
N MET A 88 16.39 7.08 3.79
CA MET A 88 15.07 7.69 3.57
C MET A 88 13.94 7.05 4.41
N LEU A 89 14.11 5.79 4.84
CA LEU A 89 13.05 5.02 5.51
C LEU A 89 12.36 5.76 6.68
N PRO A 90 13.07 6.42 7.62
CA PRO A 90 12.42 7.14 8.71
C PRO A 90 11.41 8.19 8.23
N THR A 91 11.74 8.89 7.14
CA THR A 91 10.86 9.91 6.56
C THR A 91 9.64 9.30 5.90
N PHE A 92 9.77 8.14 5.24
CA PHE A 92 8.64 7.41 4.69
C PHE A 92 7.69 6.93 5.81
N ILE A 93 8.24 6.39 6.91
CA ILE A 93 7.44 6.00 8.09
C ILE A 93 6.66 7.20 8.63
N ALA A 94 7.33 8.35 8.82
CA ALA A 94 6.69 9.57 9.32
C ALA A 94 5.60 10.09 8.37
N HIS A 95 5.88 10.15 7.07
CA HIS A 95 4.93 10.58 6.06
C HIS A 95 3.70 9.67 5.99
N MET A 96 3.90 8.35 5.94
CA MET A 96 2.80 7.38 5.93
C MET A 96 1.99 7.41 7.22
N GLY A 97 2.62 7.61 8.37
CA GLY A 97 1.93 7.83 9.64
C GLY A 97 0.97 9.02 9.56
N ARG A 98 1.47 10.18 9.09
CA ARG A 98 0.66 11.39 8.90
C ARG A 98 -0.51 11.14 7.95
N LEU A 99 -0.28 10.48 6.81
CA LEU A 99 -1.35 10.18 5.85
C LEU A 99 -2.42 9.27 6.48
N ARG A 100 -2.02 8.24 7.24
CA ARG A 100 -2.98 7.40 7.95
C ARG A 100 -3.83 8.21 8.92
N ASP A 101 -3.21 9.05 9.74
CA ASP A 101 -3.95 9.87 10.71
C ASP A 101 -4.93 10.83 10.03
N LEU A 102 -4.49 11.45 8.92
CA LEU A 102 -5.29 12.41 8.16
C LEU A 102 -6.49 11.74 7.45
N TYR A 103 -6.31 10.55 6.89
CA TYR A 103 -7.32 9.88 6.06
C TYR A 103 -8.15 8.83 6.81
N ARG A 104 -7.70 8.35 7.98
CA ARG A 104 -8.41 7.33 8.78
C ARG A 104 -9.89 7.68 9.03
N PRO A 105 -10.28 8.89 9.47
CA PRO A 105 -11.69 9.21 9.68
C PRO A 105 -12.54 9.10 8.40
N ARG A 106 -11.95 9.44 7.25
CA ARG A 106 -12.64 9.43 5.95
C ARG A 106 -12.84 8.02 5.43
N TYR A 107 -11.84 7.15 5.57
CA TYR A 107 -12.00 5.73 5.24
C TYR A 107 -12.99 5.02 6.17
N ILE A 108 -12.97 5.32 7.47
CA ILE A 108 -13.97 4.77 8.41
C ILE A 108 -15.38 5.18 8.00
N ALA A 109 -15.60 6.45 7.67
CA ALA A 109 -16.90 6.93 7.19
C ALA A 109 -17.33 6.25 5.89
N LEU A 110 -16.39 6.03 4.96
CA LEU A 110 -16.63 5.30 3.72
C LEU A 110 -17.04 3.84 3.99
N PHE A 111 -16.33 3.12 4.87
CA PHE A 111 -16.71 1.76 5.24
C PHE A 111 -18.08 1.70 5.91
N ALA A 112 -18.42 2.69 6.75
CA ALA A 112 -19.71 2.78 7.40
C ALA A 112 -20.87 3.05 6.42
N ALA A 113 -20.61 3.79 5.32
CA ALA A 113 -21.60 4.01 4.27
C ALA A 113 -21.86 2.76 3.43
N GLU A 114 -20.86 1.90 3.28
CA GLU A 114 -20.90 0.78 2.34
C GLU A 114 -21.13 -0.60 3.00
N LEU A 115 -20.87 -0.75 4.29
CA LEU A 115 -21.01 -2.01 5.02
C LEU A 115 -21.88 -1.87 6.26
N SER A 116 -22.61 -2.95 6.54
CA SER A 116 -23.08 -3.17 7.90
C SER A 116 -21.91 -3.45 8.85
N THR A 117 -22.08 -3.12 10.12
CA THR A 117 -21.09 -3.38 11.17
C THR A 117 -20.70 -4.85 11.25
N LYS A 118 -21.70 -5.76 11.21
CA LYS A 118 -21.48 -7.20 11.17
C LYS A 118 -20.56 -7.58 10.01
N ARG A 119 -20.79 -6.98 8.84
CA ARG A 119 -20.01 -7.28 7.65
C ARG A 119 -18.56 -6.81 7.76
N ALA A 120 -18.33 -5.60 8.28
CA ALA A 120 -16.98 -5.13 8.57
C ALA A 120 -16.24 -6.07 9.53
N GLY A 121 -16.93 -6.56 10.56
CA GLY A 121 -16.39 -7.55 11.51
C GLY A 121 -16.01 -8.89 10.86
N GLU A 122 -16.82 -9.40 9.92
CA GLU A 122 -16.50 -10.61 9.16
C GLU A 122 -15.23 -10.43 8.32
N ILE A 123 -15.08 -9.27 7.65
CA ILE A 123 -13.88 -8.96 6.85
C ILE A 123 -12.65 -8.90 7.75
N VAL A 124 -12.75 -8.21 8.90
CA VAL A 124 -11.67 -8.16 9.91
C VAL A 124 -11.27 -9.56 10.35
N ALA A 125 -12.24 -10.41 10.70
CA ALA A 125 -11.97 -11.77 11.17
C ALA A 125 -11.20 -12.59 10.12
N ILE A 126 -11.59 -12.51 8.84
CA ILE A 126 -10.91 -13.21 7.74
C ILE A 126 -9.51 -12.66 7.52
N LEU A 127 -9.36 -11.34 7.42
CA LEU A 127 -8.08 -10.70 7.17
C LEU A 127 -7.11 -10.83 8.34
N SER A 128 -7.60 -11.07 9.56
CA SER A 128 -6.78 -11.29 10.75
C SER A 128 -6.22 -12.71 10.86
N THR A 129 -6.63 -13.64 9.98
CA THR A 129 -6.03 -14.98 9.92
C THR A 129 -4.57 -14.93 9.45
N PRO A 130 -3.73 -15.94 9.74
CA PRO A 130 -2.37 -16.02 9.22
C PRO A 130 -2.31 -15.91 7.69
N GLU A 131 -3.26 -16.52 6.98
CA GLU A 131 -3.41 -16.44 5.53
C GLU A 131 -3.79 -15.02 5.09
N GLY A 132 -4.80 -14.40 5.71
CA GLY A 132 -5.21 -13.03 5.44
C GLY A 132 -4.08 -12.02 5.63
N GLN A 133 -3.34 -12.13 6.74
CA GLN A 133 -2.18 -11.28 7.03
C GLN A 133 -1.03 -11.50 6.05
N ARG A 134 -0.83 -12.73 5.56
CA ARG A 134 0.17 -13.02 4.54
C ARG A 134 -0.19 -12.34 3.22
N ILE A 135 -1.45 -12.40 2.81
CA ILE A 135 -1.93 -11.74 1.58
C ILE A 135 -1.76 -10.22 1.69
N ILE A 136 -2.19 -9.63 2.80
CA ILE A 136 -2.02 -8.20 3.04
C ILE A 136 -0.53 -7.83 2.97
N ARG A 137 0.35 -8.57 3.64
CA ARG A 137 1.80 -8.33 3.60
C ARG A 137 2.35 -8.44 2.17
N GLY A 138 1.93 -9.45 1.41
CA GLY A 138 2.32 -9.61 0.00
C GLY A 138 1.90 -8.41 -0.85
N ALA A 139 0.72 -7.85 -0.60
CA ALA A 139 0.32 -6.58 -1.23
C ALA A 139 1.22 -5.41 -0.80
N ARG A 140 1.66 -5.36 0.47
CA ARG A 140 2.56 -4.30 0.98
C ARG A 140 3.98 -4.35 0.45
N THR A 141 4.47 -5.52 0.08
CA THR A 141 5.82 -5.64 -0.49
C THR A 141 5.87 -5.09 -1.92
N ASN A 142 4.74 -5.09 -2.64
CA ASN A 142 4.67 -4.83 -4.08
C ASN A 142 4.08 -3.45 -4.46
N ILE A 143 4.09 -2.51 -3.51
CA ILE A 143 3.33 -1.25 -3.56
C ILE A 143 3.68 -0.34 -4.74
N MET A 144 4.80 -0.51 -5.44
CA MET A 144 5.18 0.43 -6.50
C MET A 144 5.68 -0.23 -7.80
N GLU A 145 5.53 -1.55 -7.95
CA GLU A 145 6.04 -2.25 -9.13
C GLU A 145 5.19 -2.03 -10.41
N GLY A 146 4.19 -1.15 -10.36
CA GLY A 146 3.36 -0.75 -11.50
C GLY A 146 3.45 0.73 -11.88
N VAL A 147 4.21 1.55 -11.14
CA VAL A 147 4.32 2.99 -11.41
C VAL A 147 5.56 3.25 -12.27
N SER A 148 5.39 3.87 -13.44
CA SER A 148 6.53 4.21 -14.31
C SER A 148 7.36 5.34 -13.71
N ALA A 149 8.67 5.34 -14.01
CA ALA A 149 9.57 6.44 -13.65
C ALA A 149 9.06 7.78 -14.18
N ASP A 150 8.61 7.80 -15.44
CA ASP A 150 8.00 8.96 -16.07
C ASP A 150 6.82 9.51 -15.27
N ARG A 151 5.99 8.64 -14.69
CA ARG A 151 4.84 9.11 -13.92
C ARG A 151 5.26 9.76 -12.61
N LEU A 152 6.22 9.18 -11.90
CA LEU A 152 6.68 9.74 -10.63
C LEU A 152 7.46 11.04 -10.81
N MET A 153 8.08 11.24 -11.98
CA MET A 153 8.75 12.48 -12.35
C MET A 153 7.78 13.53 -12.95
N ALA A 154 6.54 13.17 -13.23
CA ALA A 154 5.57 14.11 -13.77
C ALA A 154 5.13 15.09 -12.68
N ASP A 155 5.36 16.39 -12.92
CA ASP A 155 4.99 17.51 -12.04
C ASP A 155 3.49 17.82 -12.13
N ARG A 156 2.66 16.81 -11.89
CA ARG A 156 1.21 16.95 -11.82
C ARG A 156 0.54 15.92 -10.90
N PRO A 157 -0.60 16.29 -10.28
CA PRO A 157 -1.42 15.35 -9.52
C PRO A 157 -1.87 14.14 -10.35
N LEU A 158 -2.03 13.00 -9.67
CA LEU A 158 -2.69 11.81 -10.16
C LEU A 158 -4.18 12.08 -10.37
N THR A 159 -4.67 11.57 -11.49
CA THR A 159 -6.11 11.45 -11.76
C THR A 159 -6.64 10.13 -11.19
N VAL A 160 -7.96 10.05 -11.01
CA VAL A 160 -8.67 8.84 -10.57
C VAL A 160 -8.35 7.65 -11.49
N ASP A 161 -8.38 7.86 -12.80
CA ASP A 161 -8.09 6.82 -13.79
C ASP A 161 -6.65 6.31 -13.70
N GLU A 162 -5.69 7.20 -13.42
CA GLU A 162 -4.30 6.81 -13.23
C GLU A 162 -4.10 6.02 -11.94
N THR A 163 -4.72 6.46 -10.83
CA THR A 163 -4.70 5.73 -9.57
C THR A 163 -5.32 4.35 -9.76
N ASP A 164 -6.45 4.24 -10.48
CA ASP A 164 -7.06 2.94 -10.79
C ASP A 164 -6.12 2.03 -11.61
N ALA A 165 -5.47 2.57 -12.65
CA ALA A 165 -4.53 1.84 -13.47
C ALA A 165 -3.31 1.35 -12.67
N ILE A 166 -2.79 2.19 -11.77
CA ILE A 166 -1.70 1.84 -10.84
C ILE A 166 -2.14 0.71 -9.91
N MET A 167 -3.32 0.81 -9.31
CA MET A 167 -3.89 -0.21 -8.44
C MET A 167 -4.07 -1.55 -9.16
N ALA A 168 -4.59 -1.52 -10.39
CA ALA A 168 -4.71 -2.71 -11.23
C ALA A 168 -3.34 -3.32 -11.57
N ALA A 169 -2.33 -2.49 -11.82
CA ALA A 169 -0.97 -2.95 -12.10
C ALA A 169 -0.33 -3.61 -10.87
N GLN A 170 -0.49 -3.03 -9.67
CA GLN A 170 -0.01 -3.64 -8.44
C GLN A 170 -0.70 -4.97 -8.15
N GLN A 171 -2.01 -5.07 -8.35
CA GLN A 171 -2.72 -6.34 -8.21
C GLN A 171 -2.12 -7.41 -9.13
N ARG A 172 -1.87 -7.10 -10.40
CA ARG A 172 -1.20 -8.03 -11.32
C ARG A 172 0.20 -8.40 -10.84
N SER A 173 0.96 -7.44 -10.32
CA SER A 173 2.31 -7.68 -9.78
C SER A 173 2.28 -8.62 -8.58
N VAL A 174 1.36 -8.41 -7.63
CA VAL A 174 1.17 -9.29 -6.48
C VAL A 174 0.90 -10.70 -6.97
N VAL A 175 -0.04 -10.90 -7.89
CA VAL A 175 -0.35 -12.24 -8.43
C VAL A 175 0.86 -12.87 -9.12
N ALA A 176 1.62 -12.10 -9.88
CA ALA A 176 2.80 -12.60 -10.60
C ALA A 176 3.94 -13.03 -9.67
N GLN A 177 4.04 -12.42 -8.49
CA GLN A 177 5.13 -12.65 -7.52
C GLN A 177 4.73 -13.52 -6.34
N THR A 178 3.43 -13.77 -6.17
CA THR A 178 2.92 -14.65 -5.13
C THR A 178 3.28 -16.10 -5.47
N ASP A 179 3.82 -16.82 -4.50
CA ASP A 179 4.14 -18.22 -4.70
C ASP A 179 2.86 -19.05 -4.94
N ARG A 180 3.01 -20.23 -5.54
CA ARG A 180 1.86 -21.08 -5.87
C ARG A 180 1.08 -21.52 -4.62
N ALA A 181 1.74 -21.70 -3.48
CA ALA A 181 1.10 -22.17 -2.26
C ALA A 181 0.18 -21.08 -1.67
N ASP A 182 0.61 -19.84 -1.72
CA ASP A 182 -0.11 -18.65 -1.29
C ASP A 182 -1.27 -18.33 -2.25
N LEU A 183 -1.08 -18.48 -3.56
CA LEU A 183 -2.19 -18.39 -4.53
C LEU A 183 -3.29 -19.44 -4.25
N LEU A 184 -2.90 -20.68 -3.90
CA LEU A 184 -3.86 -21.72 -3.52
C LEU A 184 -4.53 -21.45 -2.17
N ALA A 185 -3.80 -20.86 -1.20
CA ALA A 185 -4.39 -20.42 0.06
C ALA A 185 -5.41 -19.31 -0.16
N PHE A 186 -5.06 -18.32 -1.00
CA PHE A 186 -5.94 -17.25 -1.43
C PHE A 186 -7.21 -17.78 -2.11
N GLN A 187 -7.07 -18.69 -3.08
CA GLN A 187 -8.22 -19.30 -3.76
C GLN A 187 -9.15 -20.04 -2.80
N ARG A 188 -8.60 -20.77 -1.83
CA ARG A 188 -9.40 -21.45 -0.79
C ARG A 188 -10.13 -20.44 0.10
N MET A 189 -9.45 -19.37 0.51
CA MET A 189 -10.06 -18.30 1.30
C MET A 189 -11.18 -17.59 0.53
N ALA A 190 -10.97 -17.31 -0.76
CA ALA A 190 -11.96 -16.71 -1.65
C ALA A 190 -13.17 -17.61 -1.86
N ALA A 191 -12.95 -18.90 -2.14
CA ALA A 191 -14.03 -19.87 -2.30
C ALA A 191 -14.85 -20.07 -1.02
N ALA A 192 -14.21 -19.97 0.16
CA ALA A 192 -14.89 -20.08 1.45
C ALA A 192 -15.68 -18.82 1.83
N ASN A 193 -15.32 -17.65 1.28
CA ASN A 193 -15.88 -16.36 1.66
C ASN A 193 -16.30 -15.51 0.43
N PRO A 194 -17.05 -16.05 -0.55
CA PRO A 194 -17.23 -15.42 -1.86
C PRO A 194 -17.84 -14.02 -1.78
N ALA A 195 -18.76 -13.81 -0.83
CA ALA A 195 -19.36 -12.51 -0.62
C ALA A 195 -18.31 -11.45 -0.20
N VAL A 196 -17.31 -11.81 0.63
CA VAL A 196 -16.33 -10.85 1.17
C VAL A 196 -15.44 -10.34 0.05
N PHE A 197 -15.11 -11.22 -0.89
CA PHE A 197 -14.35 -10.86 -2.07
C PHE A 197 -15.17 -10.01 -3.04
N ALA A 198 -16.47 -10.30 -3.21
CA ALA A 198 -17.36 -9.41 -3.95
C ALA A 198 -17.45 -7.99 -3.33
N ASP A 199 -17.36 -7.88 -2.00
CA ASP A 199 -17.29 -6.57 -1.35
C ASP A 199 -15.98 -5.84 -1.67
N PHE A 200 -14.83 -6.53 -1.75
CA PHE A 200 -13.56 -5.88 -2.14
C PHE A 200 -13.61 -5.29 -3.56
N ASP A 201 -14.23 -6.01 -4.51
CA ASP A 201 -14.46 -5.50 -5.86
C ASP A 201 -15.28 -4.21 -5.83
N ARG A 202 -16.39 -4.20 -5.08
CA ARG A 202 -17.23 -3.00 -4.91
C ARG A 202 -16.48 -1.86 -4.21
N PHE A 203 -15.64 -2.19 -3.21
CA PHE A 203 -14.88 -1.19 -2.47
C PHE A 203 -13.91 -0.42 -3.34
N ARG A 204 -13.32 -1.08 -4.34
CA ARG A 204 -12.34 -0.46 -5.21
C ARG A 204 -12.88 0.84 -5.80
N ASP A 205 -14.05 0.80 -6.42
CA ASP A 205 -14.63 1.94 -7.14
C ASP A 205 -14.87 3.14 -6.22
N VAL A 206 -15.32 2.90 -4.99
CA VAL A 206 -15.60 3.97 -4.02
C VAL A 206 -14.35 4.46 -3.29
N MET A 207 -13.30 3.65 -3.20
CA MET A 207 -12.06 4.02 -2.52
C MET A 207 -11.09 4.78 -3.42
N ILE A 208 -11.09 4.54 -4.74
CA ILE A 208 -10.13 5.17 -5.66
C ILE A 208 -10.15 6.70 -5.56
N PRO A 209 -11.29 7.40 -5.50
CA PRO A 209 -11.28 8.86 -5.38
C PRO A 209 -10.58 9.35 -4.10
N LEU A 210 -10.98 8.82 -2.95
CA LEU A 210 -10.35 9.15 -1.66
C LEU A 210 -8.86 8.80 -1.68
N ARG A 211 -8.54 7.73 -2.40
CA ARG A 211 -7.18 7.28 -2.54
C ARG A 211 -6.32 8.20 -3.41
N THR A 212 -6.87 8.66 -4.52
CA THR A 212 -6.25 9.63 -5.42
C THR A 212 -5.93 10.91 -4.67
N GLU A 213 -6.84 11.37 -3.81
CA GLU A 213 -6.57 12.51 -2.93
C GLU A 213 -5.40 12.24 -1.99
N MET A 214 -5.34 11.06 -1.36
CA MET A 214 -4.23 10.70 -0.46
C MET A 214 -2.88 10.62 -1.19
N ASP A 215 -2.83 10.07 -2.41
CA ASP A 215 -1.59 9.97 -3.19
C ASP A 215 -1.11 11.33 -3.71
N ASN A 216 -2.01 12.32 -3.78
CA ASN A 216 -1.70 13.69 -4.16
C ASN A 216 -1.39 14.59 -2.96
N GLU A 217 -1.48 14.07 -1.75
CA GLU A 217 -1.19 14.83 -0.55
C GLU A 217 0.30 15.19 -0.53
N PRO A 218 0.66 16.48 -0.48
CA PRO A 218 2.06 16.89 -0.57
C PRO A 218 2.86 16.37 0.63
N LEU A 219 4.16 16.14 0.42
CA LEU A 219 5.07 15.96 1.53
C LEU A 219 5.05 17.22 2.40
N ALA A 220 5.08 17.01 3.72
CA ALA A 220 5.31 18.11 4.64
C ALA A 220 6.70 18.69 4.38
N ALA A 221 6.86 20.01 4.48
CA ALA A 221 8.15 20.68 4.24
C ALA A 221 9.29 20.10 5.10
N GLU A 222 8.98 19.67 6.32
CA GLU A 222 9.93 18.99 7.19
C GLU A 222 10.39 17.65 6.61
N HIS A 223 9.48 16.84 6.07
CA HIS A 223 9.82 15.56 5.44
C HIS A 223 10.63 15.76 4.17
N GLU A 224 10.30 16.79 3.37
CA GLU A 224 11.08 17.14 2.19
C GLU A 224 12.54 17.50 2.56
N ALA A 225 12.72 18.33 3.59
CA ALA A 225 14.05 18.68 4.10
C ALA A 225 14.80 17.46 4.65
N GLN A 226 14.12 16.56 5.36
CA GLN A 226 14.71 15.32 5.87
C GLN A 226 15.16 14.38 4.74
N LEU A 227 14.38 14.23 3.67
CA LEU A 227 14.78 13.43 2.51
C LEU A 227 16.02 14.00 1.82
N ALA A 228 16.05 15.32 1.59
CA ALA A 228 17.21 15.97 0.98
C ALA A 228 18.49 15.75 1.81
N ALA A 229 18.41 16.01 3.13
CA ALA A 229 19.53 15.79 4.05
C ALA A 229 19.97 14.32 4.12
N ALA A 230 19.03 13.36 4.04
CA ALA A 230 19.34 11.94 4.04
C ALA A 230 20.12 11.53 2.78
N ILE A 231 19.71 12.03 1.61
CA ILE A 231 20.37 11.76 0.33
C ILE A 231 21.77 12.37 0.33
N GLU A 232 21.91 13.66 0.68
CA GLU A 232 23.20 14.36 0.75
C GLU A 232 24.20 13.62 1.65
N LYS A 233 23.74 13.18 2.83
CA LYS A 233 24.56 12.42 3.77
C LYS A 233 25.06 11.10 3.20
N VAL A 234 24.24 10.37 2.44
CA VAL A 234 24.64 9.10 1.82
C VAL A 234 25.75 9.34 0.79
N PHE A 235 25.60 10.35 -0.07
CA PHE A 235 26.63 10.69 -1.04
C PHE A 235 27.94 11.13 -0.38
N ALA A 236 27.87 11.98 0.65
CA ALA A 236 29.05 12.38 1.42
C ALA A 236 29.74 11.16 2.07
N THR A 237 28.98 10.22 2.62
CA THR A 237 29.55 9.04 3.30
C THR A 237 30.21 8.05 2.34
N LEU A 238 29.67 7.89 1.13
CA LEU A 238 30.12 6.85 0.19
C LEU A 238 31.22 7.32 -0.78
N PHE A 239 31.37 8.63 -0.98
CA PHE A 239 32.25 9.20 -2.00
C PHE A 239 33.24 10.27 -1.50
N GLU A 240 33.35 10.46 -0.17
CA GLU A 240 34.52 11.09 0.47
C GLU A 240 35.70 10.11 0.59
#